data_AF-A0A914XA75-F1
#
_entry.id   AF-A0A914XA75-F1
#
_cell.length_a   1.000
_cell.length_b   1.000
_cell.length_c   1.000
_cell.angle_alpha   90.00
_cell.angle_beta   90.00
_cell.angle_gamma   90.00
#
_symmetry.space_group_name_H-M   'P 1'
#
loop_
_entity.id
_entity.type
_entity.pdbx_description
1 polymer ?
#
loop_
_entity_poly.entity_id
_entity_poly.type
_entity_poly.pdbx_seq_one_letter_code
_entity_poly.pdbx_strand_id
1 'polypeptide(L)'
;MSQKRLVDCQWLADQVTKGAVNQEGLRVLDCTFKPGPKPDPTEFKSTYYGQWEKLMEKPSEHTIDFSISHIPGAVHANIDVAMYPGDTERFALYPPQLFEEYIQRLGVNQGDHIVLYDRGMNGGMMFAAKFWWLFKTYGHDNVSILNGGFHAWQKGNNPVNSEVVQLSKGDWKANLRSGLNVTFEELTTKQEDGRDLIDKADEVNFLDARKKEQFHGEEETGLNPKMVNGSHIPGFINIPANQLVDSNGLLKSPADIKAFASSKGFREGKPIITCCNLGIQASLLTFALSLVDEQYPLRLYNGSLKEMEIRAPQRISAKE
;
A
#
# COMPACT_ATOMS: atom_id res chain seq x y z
N MET A 1 5.54 25.26 1.24
CA MET A 1 5.09 24.57 0.02
C MET A 1 4.96 23.10 0.36
N SER A 2 3.80 22.46 0.16
CA SER A 2 3.70 21.02 0.42
C SER A 2 4.60 20.27 -0.56
N GLN A 3 5.36 19.30 -0.06
CA GLN A 3 6.22 18.44 -0.88
C GLN A 3 5.32 17.57 -1.77
N LYS A 4 5.69 17.36 -3.05
CA LYS A 4 4.85 16.62 -4.00
C LYS A 4 4.70 15.17 -3.55
N ARG A 5 3.47 14.66 -3.44
CA ARG A 5 3.18 13.24 -3.11
C ARG A 5 3.62 12.26 -4.22
N LEU A 6 3.71 12.73 -5.47
CA LEU A 6 4.20 11.98 -6.62
C LEU A 6 5.40 12.74 -7.22
N VAL A 7 6.53 12.05 -7.39
CA VAL A 7 7.74 12.63 -8.01
C VAL A 7 8.05 11.93 -9.33
N ASP A 8 8.57 12.69 -10.28
CA ASP A 8 9.03 12.14 -11.57
C ASP A 8 10.48 11.63 -11.48
N CYS A 9 10.86 10.80 -12.46
CA CYS A 9 12.20 10.21 -12.53
C CYS A 9 13.29 11.27 -12.71
N GLN A 10 13.03 12.36 -13.43
CA GLN A 10 14.03 13.39 -13.67
C GLN A 10 14.40 14.11 -12.38
N TRP A 11 13.40 14.49 -11.58
CA TRP A 11 13.62 15.14 -10.30
C TRP A 11 14.46 14.26 -9.38
N LEU A 12 14.16 12.96 -9.27
CA LEU A 12 14.92 12.05 -8.43
C LEU A 12 16.33 11.80 -8.99
N ALA A 13 16.49 11.72 -10.31
CA ALA A 13 17.80 11.62 -10.95
C ALA A 13 18.69 12.82 -10.61
N ASP A 14 18.13 14.03 -10.64
CA ASP A 14 18.86 15.24 -10.24
C ASP A 14 19.30 15.18 -8.77
N GLN A 15 18.49 14.60 -7.87
CA GLN A 15 18.88 14.41 -6.47
C GLN A 15 19.99 13.36 -6.32
N VAL A 16 19.91 12.27 -7.08
CA VAL A 16 20.95 11.23 -7.11
C VAL A 16 22.28 11.80 -7.61
N THR A 17 22.27 12.56 -8.71
CA THR A 17 23.48 13.20 -9.25
C THR A 17 24.11 14.20 -8.29
N LYS A 18 23.31 14.89 -7.47
CA LYS A 18 23.80 15.81 -6.43
C LYS A 18 24.36 15.09 -5.20
N GLY A 19 24.16 13.77 -5.07
CA GLY A 19 24.52 13.02 -3.87
C GLY A 19 23.61 13.28 -2.68
N ALA A 20 22.37 13.76 -2.90
CA ALA A 20 21.45 14.12 -1.82
C ALA A 20 20.88 12.89 -1.09
N VAL A 21 20.76 11.75 -1.77
CA VAL A 21 20.28 10.49 -1.17
C VAL A 21 21.21 10.07 -0.03
N ASN A 22 20.63 9.82 1.14
CA ASN A 22 21.30 9.48 2.40
C ASN A 22 22.09 10.60 3.10
N GLN A 23 22.20 11.80 2.53
CA GLN A 23 22.99 12.91 3.09
C GLN A 23 22.16 14.15 3.43
N GLU A 24 21.21 14.54 2.56
CA GLU A 24 20.48 15.81 2.68
C GLU A 24 19.02 15.61 3.12
N GLY A 25 18.78 14.68 4.06
CA GLY A 25 17.44 14.35 4.51
C GLY A 25 16.55 13.73 3.43
N LEU A 26 17.15 13.12 2.38
CA LEU A 26 16.44 12.34 1.38
C LEU A 26 16.72 10.85 1.62
N ARG A 27 15.66 10.04 1.62
CA ARG A 27 15.74 8.57 1.66
C ARG A 27 15.01 8.00 0.48
N VAL A 28 15.59 6.98 -0.14
CA VAL A 28 14.96 6.24 -1.23
C VAL A 28 14.77 4.81 -0.76
N LEU A 29 13.53 4.32 -0.79
CA LEU A 29 13.22 2.96 -0.38
C LEU A 29 12.66 2.18 -1.56
N ASP A 30 13.26 1.01 -1.79
CA ASP A 30 12.78 0.02 -2.73
C ASP A 30 11.77 -0.88 -2.02
N CYS A 31 10.50 -0.71 -2.33
CA CYS A 31 9.39 -1.45 -1.73
C CYS A 31 9.04 -2.73 -2.50
N THR A 32 9.90 -3.19 -3.42
CA THR A 32 9.59 -4.36 -4.25
C THR A 32 9.32 -5.58 -3.40
N PHE A 33 8.20 -6.23 -3.71
CA PHE A 33 7.78 -7.45 -3.05
C PHE A 33 7.06 -8.36 -4.04
N LYS A 34 7.34 -9.66 -3.96
CA LYS A 34 6.66 -10.68 -4.73
C LYS A 34 5.77 -11.51 -3.80
N PRO A 35 4.43 -11.45 -3.95
CA PRO A 35 3.51 -12.16 -3.08
C PRO A 35 3.72 -13.68 -3.10
N GLY A 36 3.76 -14.28 -1.90
CA GLY A 36 3.68 -15.72 -1.68
C GLY A 36 2.42 -16.14 -0.91
N PRO A 37 2.34 -17.39 -0.43
CA PRO A 37 1.29 -17.84 0.50
C PRO A 37 1.43 -17.16 1.87
N LYS A 38 0.30 -16.90 2.57
CA LYS A 38 0.31 -16.26 3.90
C LYS A 38 1.11 -17.16 4.87
N PRO A 39 2.16 -16.66 5.54
CA PRO A 39 2.88 -17.46 6.54
C PRO A 39 1.95 -17.87 7.69
N ASP A 40 2.25 -19.00 8.34
CA ASP A 40 1.49 -19.44 9.50
C ASP A 40 1.62 -18.43 10.67
N PRO A 41 0.52 -17.87 11.19
CA PRO A 41 0.58 -16.86 12.24
C PRO A 41 1.18 -17.39 13.55
N THR A 42 0.97 -18.67 13.88
CA THR A 42 1.45 -19.26 15.14
C THR A 42 2.97 -19.44 15.10
N GLU A 43 3.49 -20.00 14.01
CA GLU A 43 4.92 -20.13 13.76
C GLU A 43 5.59 -18.74 13.69
N PHE A 44 4.98 -17.79 12.96
CA PHE A 44 5.52 -16.44 12.86
C PHE A 44 5.64 -15.78 14.23
N LYS A 45 4.59 -15.88 15.05
CA LYS A 45 4.55 -15.28 16.38
C LYS A 45 5.61 -15.86 17.31
N SER A 46 5.87 -17.16 17.25
CA SER A 46 6.86 -17.81 18.12
C SER A 46 8.30 -17.61 17.65
N THR A 47 8.53 -17.41 16.35
CA THR A 47 9.87 -17.47 15.76
C THR A 47 10.40 -16.14 15.26
N TYR A 48 9.53 -15.29 14.71
CA TYR A 48 9.92 -14.12 13.90
C TYR A 48 9.41 -12.78 14.43
N TYR A 49 8.35 -12.76 15.24
CA TYR A 49 7.73 -11.51 15.71
C TYR A 49 8.73 -10.64 16.50
N GLY A 50 9.03 -9.45 15.98
CA GLY A 50 10.03 -8.53 16.52
C GLY A 50 11.50 -8.95 16.31
N GLN A 51 11.76 -10.02 15.57
CA GLN A 51 13.11 -10.54 15.30
C GLN A 51 13.66 -9.96 13.98
N TRP A 52 13.95 -8.65 13.97
CA TRP A 52 14.25 -7.90 12.74
C TRP A 52 15.45 -8.42 11.96
N GLU A 53 16.53 -8.80 12.64
CA GLU A 53 17.73 -9.33 11.98
C GLU A 53 17.40 -10.60 11.19
N LYS A 54 16.71 -11.57 11.82
CA LYS A 54 16.27 -12.79 11.15
C LYS A 54 15.33 -12.52 9.97
N LEU A 55 14.42 -11.55 10.13
CA LEU A 55 13.44 -11.19 9.11
C LEU A 55 14.09 -10.51 7.90
N MET A 56 15.05 -9.61 8.14
CA MET A 56 15.75 -8.84 7.10
C MET A 56 16.81 -9.67 6.36
N GLU A 57 17.41 -10.66 7.02
CA GLU A 57 18.39 -11.57 6.40
C GLU A 57 17.74 -12.64 5.51
N LYS A 58 16.43 -12.84 5.62
CA LYS A 58 15.73 -13.90 4.88
C LYS A 58 15.80 -13.62 3.36
N PRO A 59 16.48 -14.48 2.58
CA PRO A 59 16.55 -14.30 1.14
C PRO A 59 15.18 -14.54 0.51
N SER A 60 14.91 -13.77 -0.53
CA SER A 60 13.68 -13.80 -1.31
C SER A 60 13.96 -13.33 -2.73
N GLU A 61 13.03 -13.59 -3.64
CA GLU A 61 13.20 -13.12 -5.02
C GLU A 61 13.34 -11.59 -5.11
N HIS A 62 12.60 -10.83 -4.31
CA HIS A 62 12.66 -9.37 -4.35
C HIS A 62 13.92 -8.79 -3.70
N THR A 63 14.51 -9.47 -2.72
CA THR A 63 15.84 -9.09 -2.20
C THR A 63 16.95 -9.38 -3.22
N ILE A 64 16.77 -10.41 -4.06
CA ILE A 64 17.67 -10.69 -5.19
C ILE A 64 17.50 -9.64 -6.29
N ASP A 65 16.26 -9.30 -6.66
CA ASP A 65 16.00 -8.25 -7.67
C ASP A 65 16.64 -6.91 -7.24
N PHE A 66 16.53 -6.56 -5.96
CA PHE A 66 17.19 -5.39 -5.40
C PHE A 66 18.72 -5.46 -5.48
N SER A 67 19.33 -6.59 -5.08
CA SER A 67 20.80 -6.70 -5.07
C SER A 67 21.43 -6.69 -6.47
N ILE A 68 20.68 -7.10 -7.49
CA ILE A 68 21.12 -7.02 -8.89
C ILE A 68 21.16 -5.58 -9.39
N SER A 69 20.12 -4.79 -9.12
CA SER A 69 20.03 -3.42 -9.61
C SER A 69 18.95 -2.62 -8.88
N HIS A 70 19.32 -1.46 -8.33
CA HIS A 70 18.43 -0.54 -7.62
C HIS A 70 18.84 0.93 -7.86
N ILE A 71 18.01 1.88 -7.41
CA ILE A 71 18.34 3.31 -7.49
C ILE A 71 19.53 3.60 -6.54
N PRO A 72 20.58 4.34 -6.95
CA PRO A 72 21.74 4.57 -6.10
C PRO A 72 21.38 5.14 -4.72
N GLY A 73 21.92 4.52 -3.67
CA GLY A 73 21.64 4.88 -2.29
C GLY A 73 20.33 4.34 -1.72
N ALA A 74 19.50 3.65 -2.51
CA ALA A 74 18.26 3.07 -2.02
C ALA A 74 18.51 1.95 -1.01
N VAL A 75 17.54 1.74 -0.11
CA VAL A 75 17.48 0.60 0.82
C VAL A 75 16.23 -0.20 0.56
N HIS A 76 16.30 -1.53 0.65
CA HIS A 76 15.13 -2.39 0.47
C HIS A 76 14.20 -2.36 1.69
N ALA A 77 12.94 -2.00 1.47
CA ALA A 77 11.87 -2.00 2.45
C ALA A 77 10.91 -3.17 2.17
N ASN A 78 11.08 -4.26 2.90
CA ASN A 78 10.30 -5.49 2.75
C ASN A 78 8.99 -5.43 3.54
N ILE A 79 7.86 -5.51 2.84
CA ILE A 79 6.53 -5.46 3.47
C ILE A 79 6.25 -6.65 4.41
N ASP A 80 6.81 -7.83 4.15
CA ASP A 80 6.70 -9.01 5.05
C ASP A 80 7.54 -8.84 6.34
N VAL A 81 8.40 -7.82 6.40
CA VAL A 81 9.12 -7.42 7.62
C VAL A 81 8.42 -6.23 8.28
N ALA A 82 7.93 -5.28 7.50
CA ALA A 82 7.23 -4.08 7.95
C ALA A 82 5.84 -4.36 8.54
N MET A 83 5.27 -5.52 8.24
CA MET A 83 3.97 -6.00 8.70
C MET A 83 4.09 -7.48 9.08
N TYR A 84 3.11 -8.02 9.80
CA TYR A 84 3.12 -9.44 10.19
C TYR A 84 1.88 -10.19 9.71
N PRO A 85 1.96 -11.53 9.52
CA PRO A 85 0.78 -12.36 9.32
C PRO A 85 -0.04 -12.40 10.61
N GLY A 86 -1.13 -11.64 10.65
CA GLY A 86 -2.11 -11.71 11.73
C GLY A 86 -2.96 -12.98 11.64
N ASP A 87 -3.83 -13.20 12.61
CA ASP A 87 -4.71 -14.37 12.62
C ASP A 87 -5.62 -14.36 11.38
N THR A 88 -6.17 -13.19 11.04
CA THR A 88 -7.07 -13.04 9.90
C THR A 88 -6.39 -12.41 8.68
N GLU A 89 -5.59 -11.37 8.87
CA GLU A 89 -4.95 -10.60 7.81
C GLU A 89 -3.59 -11.18 7.41
N ARG A 90 -3.22 -11.12 6.13
CA ARG A 90 -1.83 -11.41 5.71
C ARG A 90 -0.85 -10.33 6.21
N PHE A 91 -1.31 -9.08 6.23
CA PHE A 91 -0.49 -7.92 6.50
C PHE A 91 -1.12 -7.13 7.64
N ALA A 92 -0.95 -7.58 8.88
CA ALA A 92 -1.37 -6.87 10.08
C ALA A 92 -0.36 -5.77 10.46
N LEU A 93 -0.87 -4.70 11.08
CA LEU A 93 -0.06 -3.57 11.55
C LEU A 93 0.64 -3.93 12.87
N TYR A 94 1.96 -3.70 12.94
CA TYR A 94 2.69 -3.75 14.20
C TYR A 94 2.23 -2.66 15.18
N PRO A 95 2.43 -2.85 16.49
CA PRO A 95 2.48 -1.74 17.43
C PRO A 95 3.50 -0.68 16.98
N PRO A 96 3.28 0.62 17.28
CA PRO A 96 4.13 1.71 16.79
C PRO A 96 5.61 1.54 17.09
N GLN A 97 5.95 0.99 18.26
CA GLN A 97 7.33 0.78 18.70
C GLN A 97 8.06 -0.25 17.82
N LEU A 98 7.38 -1.31 17.41
CA LEU A 98 7.96 -2.34 16.56
C LEU A 98 8.13 -1.85 15.12
N PHE A 99 7.14 -1.14 14.58
CA PHE A 99 7.29 -0.51 13.26
C PHE A 99 8.40 0.54 13.26
N GLU A 100 8.51 1.35 14.33
CA GLU A 100 9.60 2.31 14.53
C GLU A 100 10.98 1.65 14.44
N GLU A 101 11.20 0.56 15.17
CA GLU A 101 12.48 -0.14 15.14
C GLU A 101 12.87 -0.61 13.75
N TYR A 102 11.92 -1.15 12.98
CA TYR A 102 12.17 -1.57 11.61
C TYR A 102 12.55 -0.39 10.71
N ILE A 103 11.77 0.71 10.74
CA ILE A 103 12.05 1.89 9.92
C ILE A 103 13.39 2.55 10.28
N GLN A 104 13.73 2.61 11.58
CA GLN A 104 15.05 3.09 12.03
C GLN A 104 16.18 2.21 11.51
N ARG A 105 16.00 0.88 11.40
CA ARG A 105 16.99 -0.04 10.81
C ARG A 105 17.20 0.17 9.31
N LEU A 106 16.23 0.77 8.62
CA LEU A 106 16.40 1.23 7.23
C LEU A 106 17.14 2.57 7.13
N GLY A 107 17.63 3.13 8.26
CA GLY A 107 18.38 4.38 8.31
C GLY A 107 17.54 5.64 8.14
N VAL A 108 16.22 5.54 8.32
CA VAL A 108 15.28 6.66 8.20
C VAL A 108 15.26 7.50 9.47
N ASN A 109 15.30 8.82 9.29
CA ASN A 109 15.20 9.83 10.33
C ASN A 109 13.85 10.55 10.30
N GLN A 110 13.49 11.21 11.40
CA GLN A 110 12.22 11.90 11.56
C GLN A 110 11.97 12.99 10.51
N GLY A 111 13.03 13.69 10.10
CA GLY A 111 12.97 14.79 9.15
C GLY A 111 13.04 14.39 7.67
N ASP A 112 13.27 13.10 7.37
CA ASP A 112 13.57 12.68 6.01
C ASP A 112 12.38 12.86 5.06
N HIS A 113 12.65 13.35 3.87
CA HIS A 113 11.81 13.13 2.70
C HIS A 113 12.05 11.71 2.20
N ILE A 114 10.99 10.89 2.20
CA ILE A 114 11.06 9.49 1.79
C ILE A 114 10.48 9.35 0.38
N VAL A 115 11.24 8.81 -0.55
CA VAL A 115 10.80 8.48 -1.91
C VAL A 115 10.71 6.97 -2.05
N LEU A 116 9.51 6.48 -2.33
CA LEU A 116 9.19 5.07 -2.44
C LEU A 116 9.08 4.67 -3.90
N TYR A 117 9.63 3.53 -4.27
CA TYR A 117 9.41 2.93 -5.59
C TYR A 117 9.34 1.42 -5.47
N ASP A 118 8.75 0.73 -6.45
CA ASP A 118 8.84 -0.71 -6.56
C ASP A 118 8.94 -1.17 -8.03
N ARG A 119 8.92 -2.49 -8.23
CA ARG A 119 8.89 -3.16 -9.53
C ARG A 119 7.57 -3.89 -9.74
N GLY A 120 7.18 -4.00 -11.00
CA GLY A 120 6.16 -4.94 -11.45
C GLY A 120 4.86 -4.26 -11.89
N MET A 121 3.73 -4.89 -11.57
CA MET A 121 2.43 -4.49 -12.08
C MET A 121 2.03 -3.08 -11.63
N ASN A 122 1.13 -2.45 -12.40
CA ASN A 122 0.59 -1.12 -12.12
C ASN A 122 1.70 -0.07 -11.98
N GLY A 123 2.66 -0.10 -12.91
CA GLY A 123 3.74 0.89 -12.98
C GLY A 123 4.77 0.78 -11.87
N GLY A 124 4.87 -0.36 -11.16
CA GLY A 124 5.81 -0.49 -10.06
C GLY A 124 5.50 0.45 -8.88
N MET A 125 4.22 0.59 -8.54
CA MET A 125 3.76 1.49 -7.46
C MET A 125 2.86 0.84 -6.41
N MET A 126 2.58 -0.47 -6.48
CA MET A 126 1.62 -1.09 -5.56
C MET A 126 2.12 -1.17 -4.12
N PHE A 127 3.35 -1.67 -3.92
CA PHE A 127 3.94 -1.80 -2.59
C PHE A 127 4.54 -0.48 -2.11
N ALA A 128 5.02 0.36 -3.02
CA ALA A 128 5.35 1.75 -2.73
C ALA A 128 4.11 2.49 -2.17
N ALA A 129 2.92 2.30 -2.75
CA ALA A 129 1.70 2.88 -2.21
C ALA A 129 1.29 2.27 -0.86
N LYS A 130 1.55 0.98 -0.65
CA LYS A 130 1.34 0.36 0.66
C LYS A 130 2.24 0.97 1.74
N PHE A 131 3.53 1.15 1.45
CA PHE A 131 4.45 1.83 2.36
C PHE A 131 4.10 3.31 2.55
N TRP A 132 3.66 4.01 1.50
CA TRP A 132 3.14 5.37 1.63
C TRP A 132 2.00 5.41 2.65
N TRP A 133 1.03 4.50 2.53
CA TRP A 133 -0.07 4.41 3.49
C TRP A 133 0.41 4.07 4.90
N LEU A 134 1.40 3.18 5.06
CA LEU A 134 2.01 2.89 6.36
C LEU A 134 2.67 4.14 6.95
N PHE A 135 3.53 4.84 6.21
CA PHE A 135 4.15 6.07 6.69
C PHE A 135 3.11 7.10 7.12
N LYS A 136 2.05 7.31 6.34
CA LYS A 136 0.94 8.19 6.72
C LYS A 136 0.22 7.72 7.98
N THR A 137 0.00 6.41 8.10
CA THR A 137 -0.65 5.75 9.26
C THR A 137 0.17 5.92 10.53
N TYR A 138 1.50 5.82 10.45
CA TYR A 138 2.41 6.03 11.58
C TYR A 138 2.99 7.45 11.66
N GLY A 139 2.34 8.43 11.05
CA GLY A 139 2.60 9.84 11.40
C GLY A 139 3.61 10.58 10.53
N HIS A 140 4.10 9.98 9.44
CA HIS A 140 5.07 10.59 8.54
C HIS A 140 4.40 11.14 7.28
N ASP A 141 4.43 12.46 7.10
CA ASP A 141 3.78 13.12 5.96
C ASP A 141 4.71 13.35 4.77
N ASN A 142 6.01 13.46 5.01
CA ASN A 142 6.98 13.78 3.98
C ASN A 142 7.40 12.53 3.20
N VAL A 143 6.45 11.98 2.45
CA VAL A 143 6.61 10.74 1.69
C VAL A 143 6.01 10.89 0.29
N SER A 144 6.78 10.46 -0.71
CA SER A 144 6.42 10.49 -2.12
C SER A 144 6.57 9.12 -2.77
N ILE A 145 5.86 8.90 -3.87
CA ILE A 145 6.06 7.74 -4.73
C ILE A 145 6.71 8.18 -6.03
N LEU A 146 7.67 7.38 -6.53
CA LEU A 146 8.27 7.55 -7.85
C LEU A 146 7.28 7.11 -8.94
N ASN A 147 6.86 8.04 -9.79
CA ASN A 147 5.91 7.76 -10.85
C ASN A 147 6.48 6.79 -11.88
N GLY A 148 5.85 5.62 -12.04
CA GLY A 148 6.30 4.55 -12.93
C GLY A 148 7.39 3.65 -12.39
N GLY A 149 7.75 3.82 -11.11
CA GLY A 149 8.61 2.90 -10.37
C GLY A 149 9.98 2.68 -11.02
N PHE A 150 10.57 1.53 -10.74
CA PHE A 150 11.91 1.21 -11.24
C PHE A 150 11.96 1.03 -12.77
N HIS A 151 10.85 0.59 -13.39
CA HIS A 151 10.82 0.41 -14.84
C HIS A 151 10.93 1.75 -15.58
N ALA A 152 10.17 2.78 -15.15
CA ALA A 152 10.28 4.12 -15.72
C ALA A 152 11.67 4.73 -15.46
N TRP A 153 12.24 4.49 -14.28
CA TRP A 153 13.60 4.90 -13.94
C TRP A 153 14.63 4.37 -14.95
N GLN A 154 14.61 3.06 -15.21
CA GLN A 154 15.50 2.41 -16.17
C GLN A 154 15.24 2.86 -17.61
N LYS A 155 13.96 3.00 -18.01
CA LYS A 155 13.57 3.50 -19.34
C LYS A 155 14.10 4.91 -19.61
N GLY A 156 14.23 5.73 -18.56
CA GLY A 156 14.85 7.05 -18.62
C GLY A 156 16.38 7.04 -18.72
N ASN A 157 17.04 5.88 -18.77
CA ASN A 157 18.50 5.71 -18.70
C ASN A 157 19.13 6.35 -17.46
N ASN A 158 18.39 6.39 -16.35
CA ASN A 158 18.91 6.92 -15.09
C ASN A 158 19.89 5.94 -14.43
N PRO A 159 20.84 6.43 -13.61
CA PRO A 159 21.85 5.58 -12.98
C PRO A 159 21.23 4.48 -12.11
N VAL A 160 21.83 3.29 -12.13
CA VAL A 160 21.49 2.18 -11.24
C VAL A 160 22.75 1.70 -10.50
N ASN A 161 22.56 1.12 -9.31
CA ASN A 161 23.62 0.55 -8.49
C ASN A 161 23.27 -0.89 -8.07
N SER A 162 24.27 -1.66 -7.66
CA SER A 162 24.15 -2.98 -7.04
C SER A 162 24.92 -3.06 -5.70
N GLU A 163 25.54 -1.98 -5.26
CA GLU A 163 26.28 -1.92 -4.00
C GLU A 163 25.35 -1.98 -2.79
N VAL A 164 25.80 -2.66 -1.75
CA VAL A 164 25.06 -2.72 -0.49
C VAL A 164 25.25 -1.41 0.26
N VAL A 165 24.16 -0.69 0.49
CA VAL A 165 24.15 0.51 1.33
C VAL A 165 24.11 0.09 2.81
N GLN A 166 25.11 0.51 3.58
CA GLN A 166 25.15 0.33 5.03
C GLN A 166 24.87 1.68 5.71
N LEU A 167 23.69 1.81 6.32
CA LEU A 167 23.30 3.02 7.06
C LEU A 167 23.35 2.74 8.56
N SER A 168 23.72 3.78 9.33
CA SER A 168 23.48 3.74 10.78
C SER A 168 21.98 3.73 11.05
N LYS A 169 21.59 3.17 12.20
CA LYS A 169 20.22 3.25 12.69
C LYS A 169 19.76 4.72 12.74
N GLY A 170 18.63 5.02 12.13
CA GLY A 170 18.03 6.37 12.13
C GLY A 170 17.26 6.69 13.41
N ASP A 171 16.70 7.90 13.48
CA ASP A 171 16.00 8.44 14.66
C ASP A 171 14.47 8.56 14.50
N TRP A 172 13.90 8.05 13.40
CA TRP A 172 12.48 8.16 13.09
C TRP A 172 11.57 7.71 14.23
N LYS A 173 10.46 8.41 14.47
CA LYS A 173 9.49 8.15 15.54
C LYS A 173 8.11 7.88 14.98
N ALA A 174 7.53 6.74 15.40
CA ALA A 174 6.17 6.39 15.01
C ALA A 174 5.15 7.21 15.81
N ASN A 175 4.20 7.83 15.10
CA ASN A 175 3.02 8.46 15.68
C ASN A 175 1.76 7.90 15.00
N LEU A 176 1.18 6.86 15.61
CA LEU A 176 0.02 6.17 15.04
C LEU A 176 -1.21 7.07 15.01
N ARG A 177 -1.74 7.30 13.80
CA ARG A 177 -2.94 8.09 13.56
C ARG A 177 -4.18 7.21 13.53
N SER A 178 -5.16 7.56 14.34
CA SER A 178 -6.50 6.99 14.23
C SER A 178 -7.17 7.42 12.91
N GLY A 179 -7.99 6.54 12.34
CA GLY A 179 -8.87 6.88 11.21
C GLY A 179 -8.32 6.57 9.83
N LEU A 180 -7.02 6.34 9.64
CA LEU A 180 -6.49 5.95 8.32
C LEU A 180 -6.68 4.46 8.00
N ASN A 181 -6.61 3.61 9.04
CA ASN A 181 -7.02 2.21 8.98
C ASN A 181 -8.47 2.07 9.46
N VAL A 182 -9.31 1.40 8.69
CA VAL A 182 -10.64 0.95 9.13
C VAL A 182 -10.49 -0.48 9.61
N THR A 183 -11.00 -0.80 10.80
CA THR A 183 -10.98 -2.19 11.30
C THR A 183 -12.27 -2.92 10.95
N PHE A 184 -12.25 -4.25 11.00
CA PHE A 184 -13.46 -5.05 10.85
C PHE A 184 -14.51 -4.72 11.92
N GLU A 185 -14.09 -4.49 13.17
CA GLU A 185 -14.99 -4.12 14.27
C GLU A 185 -15.69 -2.81 13.94
N GLU A 186 -14.98 -1.81 13.43
CA GLU A 186 -15.59 -0.55 13.02
C GLU A 186 -16.60 -0.75 11.89
N LEU A 187 -16.29 -1.60 10.91
CA LEU A 187 -17.17 -1.89 9.78
C LEU A 187 -18.46 -2.61 10.19
N THR A 188 -18.38 -3.48 11.19
CA THR A 188 -19.46 -4.45 11.51
C THR A 188 -20.19 -4.16 12.83
N THR A 189 -19.73 -3.17 13.60
CA THR A 189 -20.44 -2.73 14.81
C THR A 189 -21.70 -1.97 14.43
N LYS A 190 -22.85 -2.51 14.84
CA LYS A 190 -24.15 -1.87 14.65
C LYS A 190 -24.21 -0.53 15.40
N GLN A 191 -24.73 0.46 14.72
CA GLN A 191 -25.02 1.78 15.28
C GLN A 191 -26.47 1.82 15.81
N GLU A 192 -26.88 2.97 16.35
CA GLU A 192 -28.23 3.17 16.93
C GLU A 192 -29.37 2.89 15.94
N ASP A 193 -29.15 3.12 14.64
CA ASP A 193 -30.11 2.83 13.57
C ASP A 193 -30.17 1.33 13.20
N GLY A 194 -29.46 0.47 13.93
CA GLY A 194 -29.44 -0.98 13.73
C GLY A 194 -28.60 -1.46 12.55
N ARG A 195 -28.04 -0.54 11.76
CA ARG A 195 -27.14 -0.78 10.63
C ARG A 195 -25.68 -0.68 11.08
N ASP A 196 -24.80 -1.50 10.52
CA ASP A 196 -23.36 -1.27 10.62
C ASP A 196 -22.86 -0.36 9.48
N LEU A 197 -21.55 -0.09 9.40
CA LEU A 197 -21.02 0.83 8.41
C LEU A 197 -21.07 0.24 6.99
N ILE A 198 -20.95 -1.08 6.85
CA ILE A 198 -21.07 -1.78 5.56
C ILE A 198 -22.49 -1.60 4.99
N ASP A 199 -23.50 -1.68 5.85
CA ASP A 199 -24.91 -1.48 5.49
C ASP A 199 -25.24 -0.04 5.05
N LYS A 200 -24.26 0.90 5.16
CA LYS A 200 -24.36 2.31 4.76
C LYS A 200 -23.61 2.60 3.45
N ALA A 201 -23.56 1.63 2.53
CA ALA A 201 -22.99 1.82 1.20
C ALA A 201 -23.71 2.90 0.37
N ASP A 202 -24.91 3.32 0.76
CA ASP A 202 -25.61 4.48 0.22
C ASP A 202 -25.09 5.82 0.78
N GLU A 203 -24.34 5.83 1.88
CA GLU A 203 -23.78 7.03 2.54
C GLU A 203 -22.25 7.12 2.43
N VAL A 204 -21.57 5.99 2.18
CA VAL A 204 -20.11 5.88 2.11
C VAL A 204 -19.67 5.36 0.74
N ASN A 205 -18.61 5.92 0.16
CA ASN A 205 -17.95 5.33 -1.01
C ASN A 205 -17.05 4.17 -0.57
N PHE A 206 -17.57 2.95 -0.60
CA PHE A 206 -16.76 1.76 -0.51
C PHE A 206 -16.19 1.42 -1.88
N LEU A 207 -14.87 1.55 -2.05
CA LEU A 207 -14.20 1.39 -3.33
C LEU A 207 -13.32 0.13 -3.33
N ASP A 208 -13.69 -0.86 -4.14
CA ASP A 208 -12.93 -2.08 -4.31
C ASP A 208 -11.93 -1.95 -5.47
N ALA A 209 -10.65 -2.05 -5.15
CA ALA A 209 -9.53 -1.83 -6.06
C ALA A 209 -9.10 -3.08 -6.85
N ARG A 210 -9.77 -4.23 -6.68
CA ARG A 210 -9.48 -5.45 -7.46
C ARG A 210 -9.77 -5.25 -8.94
N LYS A 211 -9.21 -6.14 -9.77
CA LYS A 211 -9.54 -6.19 -11.20
C LYS A 211 -11.05 -6.34 -11.38
N LYS A 212 -11.57 -5.81 -12.48
CA LYS A 212 -12.99 -5.87 -12.82
C LYS A 212 -13.49 -7.31 -12.82
N GLU A 213 -12.76 -8.19 -13.49
CA GLU A 213 -13.10 -9.60 -13.68
C GLU A 213 -13.14 -10.35 -12.33
N GLN A 214 -12.24 -10.00 -11.40
CA GLN A 214 -12.25 -10.54 -10.03
C GLN A 214 -13.43 -10.02 -9.19
N PHE A 215 -13.80 -8.74 -9.38
CA PHE A 215 -14.91 -8.13 -8.67
C PHE A 215 -16.25 -8.74 -9.09
N HIS A 216 -16.45 -8.98 -10.39
CA HIS A 216 -17.68 -9.61 -10.89
C HIS A 216 -17.66 -11.15 -10.73
N GLY A 217 -16.49 -11.78 -10.56
CA GLY A 217 -16.37 -13.23 -10.42
C GLY A 217 -16.22 -13.96 -11.76
N GLU A 218 -15.76 -13.25 -12.78
CA GLU A 218 -15.46 -13.75 -14.14
C GLU A 218 -14.08 -14.44 -14.19
N GLU A 219 -13.21 -14.19 -13.20
CA GLU A 219 -11.91 -14.84 -12.99
C GLU A 219 -11.74 -15.27 -11.52
N GLU A 220 -10.62 -15.95 -11.21
CA GLU A 220 -10.27 -16.30 -9.84
C GLU A 220 -10.21 -15.06 -8.93
N THR A 221 -11.13 -15.00 -7.98
CA THR A 221 -11.34 -13.83 -7.11
C THR A 221 -10.28 -13.70 -6.01
N GLY A 222 -9.52 -14.78 -5.75
CA GLY A 222 -8.64 -14.92 -4.58
C GLY A 222 -9.39 -15.25 -3.28
N LEU A 223 -10.71 -15.45 -3.36
CA LEU A 223 -11.57 -15.87 -2.25
C LEU A 223 -11.83 -17.38 -2.31
N ASN A 224 -12.06 -18.00 -1.17
CA ASN A 224 -12.44 -19.39 -1.05
C ASN A 224 -13.93 -19.55 -1.41
N PRO A 225 -14.28 -20.14 -2.56
CA PRO A 225 -15.68 -20.27 -2.99
C PRO A 225 -16.51 -21.19 -2.10
N LYS A 226 -15.89 -21.93 -1.17
CA LYS A 226 -16.60 -22.72 -0.15
C LYS A 226 -17.02 -21.88 1.07
N MET A 227 -16.43 -20.70 1.24
CA MET A 227 -16.72 -19.80 2.37
C MET A 227 -17.73 -18.72 1.98
N VAL A 228 -17.58 -18.13 0.78
CA VAL A 228 -18.36 -16.97 0.34
C VAL A 228 -19.46 -17.35 -0.65
N ASN A 229 -20.52 -16.54 -0.69
CA ASN A 229 -21.66 -16.75 -1.58
C ASN A 229 -21.64 -15.83 -2.82
N GLY A 230 -20.58 -15.05 -3.01
CA GLY A 230 -20.40 -14.13 -4.13
C GLY A 230 -18.94 -13.73 -4.35
N SER A 231 -18.73 -12.73 -5.19
CA SER A 231 -17.41 -12.21 -5.58
C SER A 231 -17.05 -10.89 -4.90
N HIS A 232 -18.05 -10.13 -4.41
CA HIS A 232 -17.87 -8.85 -3.73
C HIS A 232 -18.97 -8.56 -2.69
N ILE A 233 -18.79 -7.48 -1.94
CA ILE A 233 -19.76 -6.99 -0.95
C ILE A 233 -20.79 -6.11 -1.68
N PRO A 234 -22.11 -6.36 -1.52
CA PRO A 234 -23.15 -5.55 -2.15
C PRO A 234 -23.00 -4.05 -1.88
N GLY A 235 -23.20 -3.23 -2.92
CA GLY A 235 -23.13 -1.76 -2.83
C GLY A 235 -21.72 -1.17 -2.94
N PHE A 236 -20.67 -2.01 -2.93
CA PHE A 236 -19.30 -1.54 -3.17
C PHE A 236 -19.12 -1.18 -4.65
N ILE A 237 -18.32 -0.15 -4.91
CA ILE A 237 -18.02 0.35 -6.26
C ILE A 237 -16.66 -0.19 -6.69
N ASN A 238 -16.57 -0.84 -7.85
CA ASN A 238 -15.29 -1.30 -8.37
C ASN A 238 -14.51 -0.18 -9.08
N ILE A 239 -13.35 0.18 -8.53
CA ILE A 239 -12.37 1.10 -9.12
C ILE A 239 -11.03 0.37 -9.27
N PRO A 240 -10.83 -0.43 -10.34
CA PRO A 240 -9.65 -1.28 -10.47
C PRO A 240 -8.34 -0.49 -10.46
N ALA A 241 -7.40 -0.90 -9.59
CA ALA A 241 -6.09 -0.24 -9.47
C ALA A 241 -5.29 -0.29 -10.79
N ASN A 242 -5.46 -1.34 -11.59
CA ASN A 242 -4.80 -1.47 -12.90
C ASN A 242 -5.31 -0.47 -13.95
N GLN A 243 -6.46 0.18 -13.73
CA GLN A 243 -6.97 1.22 -14.62
C GLN A 243 -6.54 2.63 -14.19
N LEU A 244 -5.79 2.77 -13.09
CA LEU A 244 -5.23 4.06 -12.64
C LEU A 244 -3.91 4.40 -13.33
N VAL A 245 -3.31 3.44 -14.03
CA VAL A 245 -2.02 3.54 -14.69
C VAL A 245 -2.23 3.53 -16.21
N ASP A 246 -1.47 4.35 -16.92
CA ASP A 246 -1.53 4.44 -18.39
C ASP A 246 -0.69 3.35 -19.07
N SER A 247 -0.69 3.34 -20.40
CA SER A 247 0.09 2.38 -21.20
C SER A 247 1.60 2.55 -21.08
N ASN A 248 2.08 3.68 -20.55
CA ASN A 248 3.50 3.92 -20.29
C ASN A 248 3.94 3.42 -18.90
N GLY A 249 3.00 2.91 -18.09
CA GLY A 249 3.26 2.54 -16.71
C GLY A 249 3.25 3.73 -15.75
N LEU A 250 2.78 4.90 -16.17
CA LEU A 250 2.69 6.09 -15.33
C LEU A 250 1.29 6.22 -14.73
N LEU A 251 1.19 6.78 -13.53
CA LEU A 251 -0.11 7.10 -12.95
C LEU A 251 -0.83 8.14 -13.83
N LYS A 252 -2.10 7.90 -14.13
CA LYS A 252 -2.95 8.85 -14.86
C LYS A 252 -3.06 10.18 -14.10
N SER A 253 -3.47 11.23 -14.82
CA SER A 253 -3.64 12.54 -14.21
C SER A 253 -4.74 12.52 -13.13
N PRO A 254 -4.66 13.39 -12.10
CA PRO A 254 -5.74 13.52 -11.11
C PRO A 254 -7.13 13.77 -11.75
N ALA A 255 -7.19 14.53 -12.84
CA ALA A 255 -8.43 14.78 -13.57
C ALA A 255 -9.00 13.50 -14.20
N ASP A 256 -8.15 12.68 -14.84
CA ASP A 256 -8.55 11.41 -15.45
C ASP A 256 -8.99 10.39 -14.40
N ILE A 257 -8.29 10.33 -13.26
CA ILE A 257 -8.65 9.48 -12.12
C ILE A 257 -10.02 9.88 -11.57
N LYS A 258 -10.26 11.18 -11.38
CA LYS A 258 -11.57 11.70 -10.91
C LYS A 258 -12.68 11.36 -11.90
N ALA A 259 -12.46 11.60 -13.19
CA ALA A 259 -13.43 11.30 -14.24
C ALA A 259 -13.75 9.80 -14.30
N PHE A 260 -12.73 8.96 -14.25
CA PHE A 260 -12.89 7.50 -14.20
C PHE A 260 -13.69 7.06 -12.97
N ALA A 261 -13.31 7.51 -11.77
CA ALA A 261 -14.02 7.17 -10.55
C ALA A 261 -15.49 7.61 -10.61
N SER A 262 -15.75 8.84 -11.09
CA SER A 262 -17.10 9.38 -11.23
C SER A 262 -17.95 8.56 -12.20
N SER A 263 -17.37 8.10 -13.32
CA SER A 263 -18.06 7.22 -14.28
C SER A 263 -18.45 5.85 -13.73
N LYS A 264 -17.84 5.44 -12.61
CA LYS A 264 -18.15 4.19 -11.90
C LYS A 264 -19.14 4.39 -10.75
N GLY A 265 -19.59 5.62 -10.50
CA GLY A 265 -20.52 5.94 -9.44
C GLY A 265 -19.87 6.41 -8.13
N PHE A 266 -18.60 6.80 -8.15
CA PHE A 266 -18.00 7.54 -7.03
C PHE A 266 -18.79 8.83 -6.76
N ARG A 267 -19.10 9.11 -5.49
CA ARG A 267 -19.92 10.24 -5.07
C ARG A 267 -19.08 11.25 -4.29
N GLU A 268 -18.77 12.37 -4.91
CA GLU A 268 -17.99 13.43 -4.27
C GLU A 268 -18.66 13.93 -2.97
N GLY A 269 -17.84 14.32 -1.99
CA GLY A 269 -18.29 14.78 -0.67
C GLY A 269 -18.68 13.69 0.33
N LYS A 270 -18.78 12.42 -0.08
CA LYS A 270 -19.03 11.29 0.84
C LYS A 270 -17.73 10.69 1.38
N PRO A 271 -17.72 10.11 2.61
CA PRO A 271 -16.57 9.39 3.15
C PRO A 271 -16.07 8.30 2.20
N ILE A 272 -14.77 8.02 2.20
CA ILE A 272 -14.14 7.10 1.26
C ILE A 272 -13.42 5.99 2.03
N ILE A 273 -13.81 4.75 1.77
CA ILE A 273 -13.15 3.56 2.31
C ILE A 273 -12.72 2.69 1.13
N THR A 274 -11.41 2.52 0.95
CA THR A 274 -10.87 1.64 -0.09
C THR A 274 -10.57 0.24 0.44
N CYS A 275 -10.82 -0.80 -0.33
CA CYS A 275 -10.47 -2.18 -0.03
C CYS A 275 -10.00 -2.94 -1.28
N CYS A 276 -9.46 -4.14 -1.10
CA CYS A 276 -9.28 -5.12 -2.16
C CYS A 276 -9.32 -6.54 -1.55
N ASN A 277 -8.40 -7.44 -1.91
CA ASN A 277 -8.25 -8.72 -1.20
C ASN A 277 -7.41 -8.60 0.09
N LEU A 278 -6.30 -7.85 0.05
CA LEU A 278 -5.26 -7.83 1.09
C LEU A 278 -4.77 -6.40 1.44
N GLY A 279 -5.52 -5.37 1.07
CA GLY A 279 -5.14 -3.97 1.30
C GLY A 279 -4.00 -3.42 0.43
N ILE A 280 -3.46 -4.18 -0.54
CA ILE A 280 -2.35 -3.74 -1.41
C ILE A 280 -2.84 -2.85 -2.57
N GLN A 281 -3.65 -3.38 -3.49
CA GLN A 281 -4.25 -2.57 -4.58
C GLN A 281 -5.07 -1.39 -4.03
N ALA A 282 -5.73 -1.60 -2.88
CA ALA A 282 -6.45 -0.56 -2.17
C ALA A 282 -5.54 0.63 -1.84
N SER A 283 -4.30 0.38 -1.41
CA SER A 283 -3.35 1.44 -1.08
C SER A 283 -2.99 2.29 -2.30
N LEU A 284 -2.84 1.68 -3.48
CA LEU A 284 -2.61 2.42 -4.72
C LEU A 284 -3.82 3.29 -5.09
N LEU A 285 -5.05 2.77 -4.93
CA LEU A 285 -6.26 3.56 -5.12
C LEU A 285 -6.36 4.71 -4.09
N THR A 286 -6.06 4.47 -2.83
CA THR A 286 -6.01 5.50 -1.78
C THR A 286 -5.03 6.61 -2.15
N PHE A 287 -3.81 6.24 -2.55
CA PHE A 287 -2.78 7.18 -2.95
C PHE A 287 -3.23 8.00 -4.17
N ALA A 288 -3.77 7.36 -5.20
CA ALA A 288 -4.25 8.02 -6.41
C ALA A 288 -5.36 9.04 -6.10
N LEU A 289 -6.35 8.67 -5.27
CA LEU A 289 -7.40 9.59 -4.83
C LEU A 289 -6.86 10.74 -3.98
N SER A 290 -5.77 10.52 -3.24
CA SER A 290 -5.11 11.58 -2.48
C SER A 290 -4.45 12.65 -3.37
N LEU A 291 -4.19 12.33 -4.65
CA LEU A 291 -3.71 13.29 -5.64
C LEU A 291 -4.86 14.04 -6.32
N VAL A 292 -6.07 13.48 -6.30
CA VAL A 292 -7.28 14.11 -6.83
C VAL A 292 -7.68 15.29 -5.95
N ASP A 293 -7.79 15.04 -4.65
CA ASP A 293 -8.05 16.08 -3.66
C ASP A 293 -7.37 15.71 -2.35
N GLU A 294 -6.54 16.61 -1.84
CA GLU A 294 -5.84 16.43 -0.58
C GLU A 294 -6.77 16.40 0.64
N GLN A 295 -7.99 16.94 0.49
CA GLN A 295 -9.00 17.04 1.55
C GLN A 295 -9.92 15.82 1.62
N TYR A 296 -9.82 14.88 0.68
CA TYR A 296 -10.64 13.67 0.74
C TYR A 296 -10.39 12.90 2.05
N PRO A 297 -11.45 12.52 2.79
CA PRO A 297 -11.33 11.75 4.03
C PRO A 297 -11.08 10.27 3.70
N LEU A 298 -9.87 10.00 3.22
CA LEU A 298 -9.45 8.70 2.71
C LEU A 298 -9.09 7.75 3.85
N ARG A 299 -9.75 6.60 3.87
CA ARG A 299 -9.50 5.52 4.82
C ARG A 299 -9.35 4.21 4.07
N LEU A 300 -8.57 3.28 4.61
CA LEU A 300 -8.30 2.00 3.99
C LEU A 300 -8.74 0.87 4.92
N TYR A 301 -9.52 -0.08 4.41
CA TYR A 301 -9.81 -1.32 5.11
C TYR A 301 -8.69 -2.34 4.85
N ASN A 302 -7.74 -2.44 5.80
CA ASN A 302 -6.50 -3.19 5.58
C ASN A 302 -6.72 -4.71 5.52
N GLY A 303 -7.55 -5.25 6.40
CA GLY A 303 -7.91 -6.66 6.38
C GLY A 303 -8.65 -7.06 5.11
N SER A 304 -9.40 -6.12 4.52
CA SER A 304 -9.97 -6.25 3.18
C SER A 304 -10.83 -7.53 3.05
N LEU A 305 -11.09 -8.01 1.83
CA LEU A 305 -12.00 -9.14 1.64
C LEU A 305 -11.50 -10.45 2.24
N LYS A 306 -10.19 -10.66 2.41
CA LYS A 306 -9.69 -11.89 3.06
C LYS A 306 -10.01 -11.95 4.55
N GLU A 307 -9.98 -10.83 5.26
CA GLU A 307 -10.50 -10.79 6.63
C GLU A 307 -12.02 -10.96 6.64
N MET A 308 -12.74 -10.26 5.76
CA MET A 308 -14.19 -10.36 5.66
C MET A 308 -14.66 -11.80 5.37
N GLU A 309 -13.97 -12.51 4.47
CA GLU A 309 -14.21 -13.92 4.16
C GLU A 309 -14.13 -14.81 5.40
N ILE A 310 -13.15 -14.57 6.27
CA ILE A 310 -12.92 -15.39 7.46
C ILE A 310 -13.94 -15.06 8.55
N ARG A 311 -14.24 -13.77 8.75
CA ARG A 311 -14.98 -13.29 9.93
C ARG A 311 -16.46 -13.07 9.68
N ALA A 312 -16.87 -12.73 8.46
CA ALA A 312 -18.26 -12.51 8.06
C ALA A 312 -18.48 -12.87 6.57
N PRO A 313 -18.23 -14.12 6.16
CA PRO A 313 -18.28 -14.54 4.75
C PRO A 313 -19.60 -14.22 4.05
N GLN A 314 -20.72 -14.22 4.80
CA GLN A 314 -22.05 -13.88 4.29
C GLN A 314 -22.16 -12.45 3.74
N ARG A 315 -21.25 -11.54 4.13
CA ARG A 315 -21.18 -10.17 3.58
C ARG A 315 -20.69 -10.15 2.14
N ILE A 316 -19.96 -11.18 1.69
CA ILE A 316 -19.50 -11.35 0.32
C ILE A 316 -20.51 -12.23 -0.42
N SER A 317 -21.52 -11.61 -1.02
CA SER A 317 -22.71 -12.31 -1.52
C SER A 317 -23.17 -11.87 -2.91
N ALA A 318 -22.66 -10.76 -3.44
CA ALA A 318 -23.03 -10.29 -4.77
C ALA A 318 -22.31 -11.08 -5.87
N LYS A 319 -23.04 -11.36 -6.95
CA LYS A 319 -22.61 -12.04 -8.17
C LYS A 319 -23.31 -11.25 -9.29
N GLU A 320 -22.58 -10.41 -10.00
CA GLU A 320 -23.15 -9.76 -11.20
C GLU A 320 -23.17 -10.74 -12.37
#